data_AF-A0A1Z5K8N7-F1
#
_entry.id   AF-A0A1Z5K8N7-F1
#
_cell.length_a   1.000
_cell.length_b   1.000
_cell.length_c   1.000
_cell.angle_alpha   90.00
_cell.angle_beta   90.00
_cell.angle_gamma   90.00
#
_symmetry.space_group_name_H-M   'P 1'
#
loop_
_entity.id
_entity.type
_entity.pdbx_description
1 polymer ?
#
loop_
_entity_poly.entity_id
_entity_poly.type
_entity_poly.pdbx_seq_one_letter_code
_entity_poly.pdbx_strand_id
1 'polypeptide(L)'
;MSYDVPASLEPILDTELDPVLQKELFALFEESCNVVYNEAEVEDVGVDYGEVFAVPWIQHIKEAVSAHPILTRTIFTNDKRDMRSLLYVVCEKFSYAGPDITRFLIEANPHALVWERHEYSKKMKLAPIHLIANHARSCDLLLPWILECYPWVFEHNVCQKKKPHFDMIRWYANQQISNVTIRKFYELNPQGLREKDSTKFMGGYPLVISLSGSEMPDADTFIWMAEQYPKAVHHRTEHGYTLLHEVCSALAERDENLEFSRRFGIELDDFGFPNRCTPNVAKICRYLISEHSDLVRQQICGHGYLPIHMLANRCNRPLVQEVLILLLKAYPGCINIKAGKFRPELSTVPFIQQVYPLILDELDVDEEFAMLPQIAENITEVATRTTLLNPVTISSLLDSVSEVFRLWARSRISDALVPRKQSINDRIADTCRLFEGEDRYEDRYDEFRGDEYRAYRSVATLNNDKRGENESSESEEDDASSHESVTRG
;
A
#
# COMPACT_ATOMS: atom_id res chain seq x y z
N MET A 1 14.35 -8.27 -24.68
CA MET A 1 15.63 -8.14 -25.41
C MET A 1 16.73 -8.22 -24.36
N SER A 2 17.67 -9.16 -24.46
CA SER A 2 18.83 -9.13 -23.56
C SER A 2 19.69 -7.95 -23.99
N TYR A 3 19.93 -7.01 -23.09
CA TYR A 3 20.95 -5.99 -23.30
C TYR A 3 22.29 -6.73 -23.24
N ASP A 4 22.92 -6.98 -24.39
CA ASP A 4 24.24 -7.58 -24.43
C ASP A 4 25.23 -6.59 -23.80
N VAL A 5 25.74 -6.94 -22.63
CA VAL A 5 26.74 -6.14 -21.93
C VAL A 5 28.02 -6.18 -22.77
N PRO A 6 28.55 -5.03 -23.24
CA PRO A 6 29.84 -4.99 -23.92
C PRO A 6 30.90 -5.72 -23.08
N ALA A 7 31.74 -6.55 -23.69
CA ALA A 7 32.81 -7.28 -22.98
C ALA A 7 33.72 -6.36 -22.15
N SER A 8 33.85 -5.10 -22.54
CA SER A 8 34.55 -4.05 -21.79
C SER A 8 33.87 -3.62 -20.49
N LEU A 9 32.72 -4.20 -20.13
CA LEU A 9 31.94 -3.89 -18.94
C LEU A 9 31.70 -5.13 -18.09
N GLU A 10 32.33 -6.26 -18.45
CA GLU A 10 32.39 -7.43 -17.58
C GLU A 10 33.22 -7.13 -16.32
N PRO A 11 32.84 -7.73 -15.18
CA PRO A 11 33.58 -7.63 -13.93
C PRO A 11 34.98 -8.26 -14.08
N ILE A 12 35.98 -7.63 -13.47
CA ILE A 12 37.37 -8.10 -13.46
C ILE A 12 37.68 -8.61 -12.05
N LEU A 13 38.36 -9.75 -11.91
CA LEU A 13 38.78 -10.21 -10.57
C LEU A 13 39.96 -9.39 -10.05
N ASP A 14 40.04 -9.19 -8.74
CA ASP A 14 41.14 -8.45 -8.13
C ASP A 14 42.53 -9.06 -8.42
N THR A 15 42.58 -10.39 -8.63
CA THR A 15 43.79 -11.12 -9.04
C THR A 15 44.31 -10.76 -10.43
N GLU A 16 43.48 -10.11 -11.26
CA GLU A 16 43.86 -9.65 -12.61
C GLU A 16 44.38 -8.20 -12.61
N LEU A 17 44.31 -7.51 -11.46
CA LEU A 17 44.88 -6.17 -11.32
C LEU A 17 46.40 -6.21 -11.20
N ASP A 18 47.03 -5.10 -11.60
CA ASP A 18 48.42 -4.85 -11.24
C ASP A 18 48.58 -4.86 -9.70
N PRO A 19 49.69 -5.41 -9.13
CA PRO A 19 49.88 -5.49 -7.69
C PRO A 19 49.72 -4.17 -6.94
N VAL A 20 50.05 -3.03 -7.56
CA VAL A 20 49.86 -1.70 -6.96
C VAL A 20 48.37 -1.39 -6.83
N LEU A 21 47.58 -1.63 -7.88
CA LEU A 21 46.13 -1.41 -7.87
C LEU A 21 45.39 -2.42 -6.99
N GLN A 22 45.88 -3.65 -6.93
CA GLN A 22 45.32 -4.67 -6.02
C GLN A 22 45.51 -4.23 -4.56
N LYS A 23 46.69 -3.71 -4.20
CA LYS A 23 46.97 -3.18 -2.87
C LYS A 23 46.10 -1.95 -2.55
N GLU A 24 45.93 -1.06 -3.52
CA GLU A 24 45.04 0.11 -3.39
C GLU A 24 43.58 -0.33 -3.14
N LEU A 25 43.06 -1.25 -3.95
CA LEU A 25 41.73 -1.80 -3.78
C LEU A 25 41.56 -2.43 -2.40
N PHE A 26 42.54 -3.23 -1.97
CA PHE A 26 42.52 -3.84 -0.64
C PHE A 26 42.49 -2.79 0.48
N ALA A 27 43.27 -1.71 0.37
CA ALA A 27 43.25 -0.61 1.33
C ALA A 27 41.86 0.05 1.41
N LEU A 28 41.23 0.35 0.26
CA LEU A 28 39.87 0.92 0.23
C LEU A 28 38.84 0.01 0.92
N PHE A 29 38.98 -1.31 0.76
CA PHE A 29 38.11 -2.31 1.40
C PHE A 29 38.38 -2.44 2.91
N GLU A 30 39.63 -2.47 3.35
CA GLU A 30 39.96 -2.45 4.79
C GLU A 30 39.45 -1.18 5.47
N GLU A 31 39.67 -0.01 4.85
CA GLU A 31 39.15 1.27 5.35
C GLU A 31 37.64 1.23 5.50
N SER A 32 36.92 0.66 4.53
CA SER A 32 35.46 0.51 4.60
C SER A 32 35.00 -0.35 5.80
N CYS A 33 35.79 -1.36 6.18
CA CYS A 33 35.50 -2.18 7.35
C CYS A 33 35.78 -1.40 8.64
N ASN A 34 36.87 -0.64 8.68
CA ASN A 34 37.26 0.15 9.85
C ASN A 34 36.23 1.24 10.18
N VAL A 35 35.64 1.90 9.17
CA VAL A 35 34.58 2.89 9.44
C VAL A 35 33.36 2.24 10.12
N VAL A 36 32.97 1.03 9.68
CA VAL A 36 31.82 0.30 10.23
C VAL A 36 32.06 -0.19 11.66
N TYR A 37 33.27 -0.68 11.97
CA TYR A 37 33.58 -1.12 13.33
C TYR A 37 33.55 0.05 14.33
N ASN A 38 33.98 1.24 13.90
CA ASN A 38 33.89 2.43 14.73
C ASN A 38 32.42 2.88 14.90
N GLU A 39 31.55 2.67 13.92
CA GLU A 39 30.12 3.04 14.00
C GLU A 39 29.38 2.29 15.14
N ALA A 40 29.65 0.99 15.31
CA ALA A 40 29.06 0.19 16.38
C ALA A 40 29.51 0.63 17.79
N GLU A 41 30.68 1.26 17.91
CA GLU A 41 31.14 1.90 19.15
C GLU A 41 30.58 3.32 19.32
N VAL A 42 30.02 3.91 18.26
CA VAL A 42 29.62 5.34 18.17
C VAL A 42 28.11 5.54 18.33
N GLU A 43 27.26 4.55 18.04
CA GLU A 43 25.82 4.61 18.35
C GLU A 43 25.55 4.91 19.84
N ASP A 44 26.50 4.66 20.74
CA ASP A 44 26.42 4.95 22.18
C ASP A 44 26.68 6.44 22.54
N VAL A 45 27.13 7.28 21.60
CA VAL A 45 27.64 8.64 21.87
C VAL A 45 26.81 9.77 21.24
N GLY A 46 25.78 9.47 20.44
CA GLY A 46 24.72 10.42 20.06
C GLY A 46 25.14 11.63 19.23
N VAL A 47 26.29 11.58 18.54
CA VAL A 47 26.79 12.67 17.68
C VAL A 47 26.99 12.15 16.26
N ASP A 48 26.84 13.04 15.27
CA ASP A 48 27.02 12.89 13.81
C ASP A 48 28.47 12.53 13.39
N TYR A 49 29.12 11.62 14.11
CA TYR A 49 30.51 11.17 13.90
C TYR A 49 30.65 10.29 12.66
N GLY A 50 29.56 9.67 12.20
CA GLY A 50 29.54 8.90 10.95
C GLY A 50 30.01 9.73 9.76
N GLU A 51 29.58 11.00 9.65
CA GLU A 51 30.05 11.89 8.58
C GLU A 51 31.54 12.24 8.70
N VAL A 52 32.05 12.43 9.92
CA VAL A 52 33.46 12.81 10.16
C VAL A 52 34.43 11.72 9.69
N PHE A 53 34.11 10.45 9.90
CA PHE A 53 34.94 9.33 9.43
C PHE A 53 34.65 8.93 7.99
N ALA A 54 33.40 9.09 7.52
CA ALA A 54 33.04 8.77 6.15
C ALA A 54 33.61 9.76 5.13
N VAL A 55 33.69 11.06 5.43
CA VAL A 55 34.12 12.09 4.47
C VAL A 55 35.55 11.85 3.94
N PRO A 56 36.58 11.63 4.77
CA PRO A 56 37.94 11.34 4.28
C PRO A 56 37.99 10.10 3.41
N TRP A 57 37.28 9.04 3.81
CA TRP A 57 37.21 7.79 3.06
C TRP A 57 36.47 7.96 1.72
N ILE A 58 35.35 8.70 1.69
CA ILE A 58 34.62 9.06 0.47
C ILE A 58 35.54 9.81 -0.50
N GLN A 59 36.33 10.76 0.02
CA GLN A 59 37.28 11.52 -0.79
C GLN A 59 38.39 10.62 -1.33
N HIS A 60 38.92 9.71 -0.51
CA HIS A 60 39.92 8.73 -0.93
C HIS A 60 39.40 7.82 -2.05
N ILE A 61 38.17 7.31 -1.94
CA ILE A 61 37.52 6.55 -3.02
C ILE A 61 37.42 7.39 -4.29
N LYS A 62 36.95 8.63 -4.20
CA LYS A 62 36.80 9.51 -5.37
C LYS A 62 38.14 9.72 -6.07
N GLU A 63 39.20 9.97 -5.32
CA GLU A 63 40.56 10.15 -5.85
C GLU A 63 41.07 8.88 -6.52
N ALA A 64 40.99 7.74 -5.83
CA ALA A 64 41.46 6.45 -6.34
C ALA A 64 40.70 6.02 -7.60
N VAL A 65 39.37 6.14 -7.61
CA VAL A 65 38.52 5.81 -8.77
C VAL A 65 38.75 6.77 -9.93
N SER A 66 38.92 8.06 -9.65
CA SER A 66 39.20 9.05 -10.71
C SER A 66 40.57 8.81 -11.35
N ALA A 67 41.58 8.42 -10.57
CA ALA A 67 42.89 8.04 -11.07
C ALA A 67 42.86 6.69 -11.80
N HIS A 68 42.06 5.75 -11.31
CA HIS A 68 42.02 4.36 -11.78
C HIS A 68 40.58 3.84 -11.94
N PRO A 69 39.88 4.19 -13.04
CA PRO A 69 38.49 3.80 -13.25
C PRO A 69 38.24 2.28 -13.22
N ILE A 70 39.28 1.48 -13.52
CA ILE A 70 39.23 0.01 -13.45
C ILE A 70 38.79 -0.50 -12.07
N LEU A 71 39.07 0.24 -10.99
CA LEU A 71 38.68 -0.14 -9.62
C LEU A 71 37.15 -0.28 -9.46
N THR A 72 36.36 0.48 -10.22
CA THR A 72 34.88 0.37 -10.21
C THR A 72 34.36 -0.87 -10.93
N ARG A 73 35.23 -1.53 -11.70
CA ARG A 73 34.93 -2.77 -12.41
C ARG A 73 35.47 -4.01 -11.69
N THR A 74 36.27 -3.83 -10.65
CA THR A 74 36.90 -4.93 -9.96
C THR A 74 36.00 -5.56 -8.91
N ILE A 75 35.99 -6.89 -8.87
CA ILE A 75 35.38 -7.71 -7.83
C ILE A 75 36.50 -8.18 -6.91
N PHE A 76 36.41 -7.78 -5.65
CA PHE A 76 37.29 -8.27 -4.61
C PHE A 76 36.85 -9.67 -4.18
N THR A 77 37.78 -10.62 -4.22
CA THR A 77 37.57 -12.00 -3.77
C THR A 77 38.25 -12.24 -2.43
N ASN A 78 37.47 -12.41 -1.36
CA ASN A 78 38.02 -12.81 -0.05
C ASN A 78 38.15 -14.34 0.04
N ASP A 79 38.97 -14.85 0.95
CA ASP A 79 39.23 -16.27 1.24
C ASP A 79 37.94 -17.10 1.43
N LYS A 80 36.84 -16.46 1.84
CA LYS A 80 35.52 -17.08 1.99
C LYS A 80 34.71 -17.15 0.68
N ARG A 81 35.34 -16.85 -0.47
CA ARG A 81 34.71 -16.70 -1.79
C ARG A 81 33.59 -15.67 -1.82
N ASP A 82 33.66 -14.70 -0.91
CA ASP A 82 32.73 -13.58 -0.89
C ASP A 82 33.16 -12.55 -1.92
N MET A 83 32.33 -12.36 -2.95
CA MET A 83 32.60 -11.50 -4.08
C MET A 83 31.90 -10.16 -3.90
N ARG A 84 32.67 -9.07 -3.80
CA ARG A 84 32.14 -7.73 -3.56
C ARG A 84 32.76 -6.71 -4.50
N SER A 85 31.93 -5.89 -5.13
CA SER A 85 32.38 -4.68 -5.81
C SER A 85 32.47 -3.52 -4.84
N LEU A 86 33.21 -2.46 -5.21
CA LEU A 86 33.27 -1.24 -4.41
C LEU A 86 31.87 -0.64 -4.22
N LEU A 87 31.05 -0.60 -5.28
CA LEU A 87 29.66 -0.16 -5.21
C LEU A 87 28.84 -0.99 -4.21
N TYR A 88 29.00 -2.32 -4.22
CA TYR A 88 28.31 -3.19 -3.27
C TYR A 88 28.67 -2.82 -1.82
N VAL A 89 29.96 -2.62 -1.53
CA VAL A 89 30.42 -2.24 -0.18
C VAL A 89 29.84 -0.89 0.23
N VAL A 90 29.86 0.10 -0.66
CA VAL A 90 29.29 1.43 -0.38
C VAL A 90 27.78 1.32 -0.08
N CYS A 91 27.02 0.56 -0.88
CA CYS A 91 25.58 0.39 -0.63
C CYS A 91 25.28 -0.42 0.65
N GLU A 92 26.11 -1.40 1.00
CA GLU A 92 25.90 -2.24 2.18
C GLU A 92 26.26 -1.52 3.48
N LYS A 93 27.31 -0.70 3.46
CA LYS A 93 27.93 -0.15 4.68
C LYS A 93 27.68 1.34 4.90
N PHE A 94 27.36 2.09 3.85
CA PHE A 94 27.30 3.55 3.88
C PHE A 94 25.99 4.10 3.33
N SER A 95 24.90 3.35 3.52
CA SER A 95 23.56 3.79 3.09
C SER A 95 23.17 5.16 3.65
N TYR A 96 23.70 5.53 4.81
CA TYR A 96 23.49 6.80 5.49
C TYR A 96 24.47 7.91 5.04
N ALA A 97 25.73 7.57 4.72
CA ALA A 97 26.82 8.53 4.54
C ALA A 97 27.03 9.06 3.11
N GLY A 98 26.23 8.66 2.12
CA GLY A 98 26.24 9.39 0.85
C GLY A 98 25.54 8.76 -0.33
N PRO A 99 24.30 9.19 -0.63
CA PRO A 99 23.75 9.11 -1.98
C PRO A 99 24.75 9.63 -3.03
N ASP A 100 25.57 10.63 -2.69
CA ASP A 100 26.57 11.22 -3.59
C ASP A 100 27.71 10.27 -3.98
N ILE A 101 28.29 9.53 -3.03
CA ILE A 101 29.36 8.58 -3.35
C ILE A 101 28.80 7.37 -4.11
N THR A 102 27.61 6.92 -3.72
CA THR A 102 26.89 5.85 -4.42
C THR A 102 26.62 6.26 -5.86
N ARG A 103 26.10 7.48 -6.06
CA ARG A 103 25.86 8.08 -7.38
C ARG A 103 27.15 8.18 -8.20
N PHE A 104 28.23 8.69 -7.62
CA PHE A 104 29.53 8.79 -8.30
C PHE A 104 30.03 7.44 -8.82
N LEU A 105 29.93 6.38 -8.00
CA LEU A 105 30.32 5.03 -8.41
C LEU A 105 29.40 4.45 -9.48
N ILE A 106 28.10 4.74 -9.43
CA ILE A 106 27.14 4.34 -10.48
C ILE A 106 27.48 5.06 -11.80
N GLU A 107 27.76 6.37 -11.76
CA GLU A 107 28.13 7.13 -12.95
C GLU A 107 29.42 6.61 -13.59
N ALA A 108 30.38 6.15 -12.77
CA ALA A 108 31.62 5.53 -13.25
C ALA A 108 31.40 4.12 -13.85
N ASN A 109 30.51 3.30 -13.27
CA ASN A 109 30.18 1.97 -13.79
C ASN A 109 28.74 1.53 -13.42
N PRO A 110 27.73 1.82 -14.25
CA PRO A 110 26.34 1.50 -13.92
C PRO A 110 26.05 -0.01 -14.00
N HIS A 111 26.88 -0.80 -14.70
CA HIS A 111 26.73 -2.26 -14.76
C HIS A 111 26.92 -2.94 -13.40
N ALA A 112 27.68 -2.30 -12.49
CA ALA A 112 27.84 -2.80 -11.14
C ALA A 112 26.53 -2.87 -10.34
N LEU A 113 25.49 -2.11 -10.71
CA LEU A 113 24.19 -2.13 -10.03
C LEU A 113 23.52 -3.51 -10.00
N VAL A 114 23.80 -4.33 -11.01
CA VAL A 114 23.16 -5.64 -11.21
C VAL A 114 24.12 -6.81 -10.96
N TRP A 115 25.32 -6.55 -10.42
CA TRP A 115 26.25 -7.61 -10.05
C TRP A 115 25.80 -8.28 -8.76
N GLU A 116 25.29 -9.52 -8.89
CA GLU A 116 24.85 -10.32 -7.75
C GLU A 116 26.05 -10.75 -6.90
N ARG A 117 25.91 -10.62 -5.58
CA ARG A 117 26.84 -11.21 -4.64
C ARG A 117 26.75 -12.74 -4.70
N HIS A 118 27.89 -13.38 -4.90
CA HIS A 118 28.03 -14.82 -4.72
C HIS A 118 28.30 -15.13 -3.25
N GLU A 119 27.25 -15.40 -2.47
CA GLU A 119 27.40 -15.87 -1.10
C GLU A 119 27.24 -17.40 -1.03
N TYR A 120 28.07 -18.06 -0.22
CA TYR A 120 27.97 -19.51 0.05
C TYR A 120 26.75 -19.89 0.87
N SER A 121 26.19 -18.93 1.61
CA SER A 121 25.00 -19.15 2.41
C SER A 121 23.79 -19.24 1.50
N LYS A 122 22.77 -20.05 1.86
CA LYS A 122 21.48 -20.12 1.13
C LYS A 122 20.69 -18.80 1.14
N LYS A 123 21.28 -17.69 1.60
CA LYS A 123 20.64 -16.38 1.65
C LYS A 123 20.41 -15.84 0.24
N MET A 124 19.46 -14.90 0.17
CA MET A 124 19.01 -14.25 -1.05
C MET A 124 20.20 -13.56 -1.76
N LYS A 125 20.40 -13.85 -3.05
CA LYS A 125 21.39 -13.13 -3.87
C LYS A 125 20.95 -11.67 -4.01
N LEU A 126 21.70 -10.76 -3.40
CA LEU A 126 21.46 -9.32 -3.51
C LEU A 126 22.50 -8.70 -4.45
N ALA A 127 22.06 -7.64 -5.12
CA ALA A 127 22.88 -6.80 -5.99
C ALA A 127 22.77 -5.37 -5.45
N PRO A 128 23.69 -4.45 -5.78
CA PRO A 128 23.69 -3.10 -5.23
C PRO A 128 22.35 -2.36 -5.40
N ILE A 129 21.65 -2.55 -6.51
CA ILE A 129 20.30 -1.96 -6.71
C ILE A 129 19.28 -2.37 -5.63
N HIS A 130 19.38 -3.60 -5.11
CA HIS A 130 18.53 -4.07 -4.02
C HIS A 130 18.93 -3.48 -2.67
N LEU A 131 20.24 -3.27 -2.46
CA LEU A 131 20.74 -2.62 -1.25
C LEU A 131 20.30 -1.16 -1.21
N ILE A 132 20.37 -0.44 -2.33
CA ILE A 132 19.85 0.93 -2.46
C ILE A 132 18.37 0.97 -2.08
N ALA A 133 17.57 0.02 -2.58
CA ALA A 133 16.14 -0.04 -2.29
C ALA A 133 15.81 -0.39 -0.82
N ASN A 134 16.72 -1.09 -0.13
CA ASN A 134 16.58 -1.46 1.28
C ASN A 134 16.82 -0.29 2.26
N HIS A 135 17.09 0.93 1.78
CA HIS A 135 17.29 2.09 2.64
C HIS A 135 16.47 3.28 2.14
N ALA A 136 15.58 3.81 2.99
CA ALA A 136 14.64 4.88 2.61
C ALA A 136 15.34 6.09 1.97
N ARG A 137 16.38 6.65 2.61
CA ARG A 137 17.12 7.83 2.10
C ARG A 137 17.80 7.56 0.74
N SER A 138 18.46 6.42 0.60
CA SER A 138 19.13 6.06 -0.66
C SER A 138 18.10 5.82 -1.76
N CYS A 139 17.01 5.14 -1.43
CA CYS A 139 15.93 4.81 -2.34
C CYS A 139 15.20 6.06 -2.85
N ASP A 140 14.90 7.01 -1.95
CA ASP A 140 14.20 8.26 -2.26
C ASP A 140 14.94 9.11 -3.30
N LEU A 141 16.27 9.17 -3.18
CA LEU A 141 17.12 9.98 -4.05
C LEU A 141 17.59 9.24 -5.31
N LEU A 142 18.00 7.97 -5.16
CA LEU A 142 18.71 7.25 -6.22
C LEU A 142 17.80 6.47 -7.15
N LEU A 143 16.72 5.82 -6.68
CA LEU A 143 15.92 4.98 -7.60
C LEU A 143 15.26 5.75 -8.75
N PRO A 144 14.61 6.92 -8.53
CA PRO A 144 14.08 7.70 -9.64
C PRO A 144 15.17 8.18 -10.59
N TRP A 145 16.34 8.56 -10.06
CA TRP A 145 17.49 9.01 -10.84
C TRP A 145 18.10 7.87 -11.67
N ILE A 146 18.29 6.68 -11.09
CA ILE A 146 18.76 5.48 -11.79
C ILE A 146 17.78 5.11 -12.90
N LEU A 147 16.48 5.17 -12.64
CA LEU A 147 15.46 4.86 -13.63
C LEU A 147 15.48 5.84 -14.81
N GLU A 148 15.73 7.13 -14.53
CA GLU A 148 15.85 8.19 -15.53
C GLU A 148 17.12 8.05 -16.39
N CYS A 149 18.26 7.74 -15.78
CA CYS A 149 19.56 7.69 -16.47
C CYS A 149 19.91 6.30 -17.04
N TYR A 150 19.45 5.23 -16.40
CA TYR A 150 19.82 3.83 -16.67
C TYR A 150 18.59 2.90 -16.64
N PRO A 151 17.55 3.14 -17.47
CA PRO A 151 16.30 2.37 -17.42
C PRO A 151 16.50 0.86 -17.62
N TRP A 152 17.52 0.47 -18.39
CA TRP A 152 17.89 -0.93 -18.63
C TRP A 152 18.18 -1.72 -17.33
N VAL A 153 18.57 -1.04 -16.24
CA VAL A 153 18.81 -1.68 -14.94
C VAL A 153 17.55 -2.35 -14.42
N PHE A 154 16.38 -1.70 -14.54
CA PHE A 154 15.11 -2.25 -14.08
C PHE A 154 14.59 -3.36 -15.01
N GLU A 155 14.99 -3.35 -16.27
CA GLU A 155 14.70 -4.43 -17.24
C GLU A 155 15.61 -5.66 -17.07
N HIS A 156 16.72 -5.51 -16.34
CA HIS A 156 17.69 -6.58 -16.14
C HIS A 156 17.11 -7.77 -15.37
N ASN A 157 17.57 -8.99 -15.68
CA ASN A 157 17.01 -10.23 -15.11
C ASN A 157 17.08 -10.27 -13.57
N VAL A 158 18.11 -9.66 -12.97
CA VAL A 158 18.32 -9.55 -11.52
C VAL A 158 17.18 -8.75 -10.88
N CYS A 159 16.87 -7.57 -11.42
CA CYS A 159 15.75 -6.74 -10.98
C CYS A 159 14.39 -7.35 -11.31
N GLN A 160 14.30 -8.12 -12.39
CA GLN A 160 13.04 -8.80 -12.73
C GLN A 160 12.72 -9.95 -11.78
N LYS A 161 13.75 -10.67 -11.29
CA LYS A 161 13.62 -11.71 -10.26
C LYS A 161 13.25 -11.12 -8.90
N LYS A 162 13.91 -10.04 -8.49
CA LYS A 162 13.61 -9.29 -7.27
C LYS A 162 13.47 -7.81 -7.61
N LYS A 163 12.25 -7.29 -7.53
CA LYS A 163 11.96 -5.94 -7.97
C LYS A 163 12.31 -4.92 -6.88
N PRO A 164 13.30 -4.03 -7.09
CA PRO A 164 13.73 -3.08 -6.07
C PRO A 164 12.64 -2.07 -5.69
N HIS A 165 11.73 -1.72 -6.60
CA HIS A 165 10.67 -0.77 -6.30
C HIS A 165 9.66 -1.26 -5.25
N PHE A 166 9.61 -2.57 -4.94
CA PHE A 166 8.77 -3.06 -3.85
C PHE A 166 9.29 -2.64 -2.46
N ASP A 167 10.61 -2.55 -2.29
CA ASP A 167 11.17 -2.04 -1.03
C ASP A 167 10.93 -0.52 -0.94
N MET A 168 11.00 0.20 -2.06
CA MET A 168 10.61 1.62 -2.12
C MET A 168 9.16 1.85 -1.66
N ILE A 169 8.19 1.09 -2.17
CA ILE A 169 6.78 1.30 -1.78
C ILE A 169 6.53 0.90 -0.31
N ARG A 170 7.31 -0.03 0.26
CA ARG A 170 7.25 -0.33 1.69
C ARG A 170 7.74 0.84 2.53
N TRP A 171 8.85 1.46 2.14
CA TRP A 171 9.33 2.68 2.80
C TRP A 171 8.34 3.83 2.68
N TYR A 172 7.67 3.95 1.53
CA TYR A 172 6.56 4.90 1.36
C TYR A 172 5.38 4.61 2.29
N ALA A 173 4.96 3.35 2.41
CA ALA A 173 3.88 2.96 3.31
C ALA A 173 4.19 3.30 4.78
N ASN A 174 5.48 3.39 5.13
CA ASN A 174 5.96 3.83 6.44
C ASN A 174 6.31 5.33 6.49
N GLN A 175 5.86 6.13 5.51
CA GLN A 175 6.14 7.57 5.38
C GLN A 175 7.62 7.99 5.40
N GLN A 176 8.53 7.07 5.04
CA GLN A 176 9.96 7.36 4.97
C GLN A 176 10.41 7.85 3.59
N ILE A 177 9.51 7.86 2.61
CA ILE A 177 9.72 8.34 1.24
C ILE A 177 8.61 9.31 0.89
N SER A 178 8.94 10.41 0.20
CA SER A 178 7.97 11.44 -0.10
C SER A 178 6.95 11.02 -1.18
N ASN A 179 5.74 11.58 -1.12
CA ASN A 179 4.72 11.42 -2.17
C ASN A 179 5.25 11.83 -3.56
N VAL A 180 6.03 12.92 -3.61
CA VAL A 180 6.61 13.47 -4.85
C VAL A 180 7.53 12.44 -5.49
N THR A 181 8.36 11.77 -4.69
CA THR A 181 9.29 10.76 -5.16
C THR A 181 8.56 9.55 -5.73
N ILE A 182 7.57 9.01 -5.00
CA ILE A 182 6.79 7.85 -5.46
C ILE A 182 6.07 8.17 -6.76
N ARG A 183 5.47 9.36 -6.85
CA ARG A 183 4.82 9.81 -8.07
C ARG A 183 5.81 9.92 -9.22
N LYS A 184 6.94 10.61 -9.04
CA LYS A 184 8.00 10.73 -10.06
C LYS A 184 8.46 9.34 -10.53
N PHE A 185 8.70 8.41 -9.62
CA PHE A 185 9.16 7.07 -9.97
C PHE A 185 8.16 6.31 -10.85
N TYR A 186 6.88 6.29 -10.48
CA TYR A 186 5.87 5.54 -11.24
C TYR A 186 5.39 6.28 -12.50
N GLU A 187 5.58 7.61 -12.59
CA GLU A 187 5.46 8.35 -13.85
C GLU A 187 6.55 7.92 -14.86
N LEU A 188 7.78 7.69 -14.37
CA LEU A 188 8.89 7.17 -15.19
C LEU A 188 8.77 5.66 -15.47
N ASN A 189 8.21 4.87 -14.55
CA ASN A 189 7.99 3.43 -14.71
C ASN A 189 6.52 3.02 -14.41
N PRO A 190 5.58 3.31 -15.34
CA PRO A 190 4.18 2.93 -15.15
C PRO A 190 3.95 1.42 -15.08
N GLN A 191 4.86 0.63 -15.66
CA GLN A 191 4.76 -0.84 -15.63
C GLN A 191 4.97 -1.38 -14.20
N GLY A 192 5.78 -0.71 -13.37
CA GLY A 192 5.99 -1.09 -11.97
C GLY A 192 4.70 -1.14 -11.14
N LEU A 193 3.71 -0.27 -11.44
CA LEU A 193 2.39 -0.32 -10.78
C LEU A 193 1.60 -1.60 -11.09
N ARG A 194 1.94 -2.28 -12.18
CA ARG A 194 1.27 -3.49 -12.66
C ARG A 194 1.97 -4.76 -12.21
N GLU A 195 3.16 -4.63 -11.63
CA GLU A 195 3.94 -5.75 -11.12
C GLU A 195 3.39 -6.19 -9.77
N LYS A 196 3.35 -7.51 -9.55
CA LYS A 196 2.82 -8.11 -8.32
C LYS A 196 3.97 -8.70 -7.52
N ASP A 197 4.06 -8.30 -6.27
CA ASP A 197 4.96 -8.93 -5.30
C ASP A 197 4.35 -10.25 -4.81
N SER A 198 5.16 -11.31 -4.85
CA SER A 198 4.83 -12.66 -4.39
C SER A 198 5.14 -12.90 -2.92
N THR A 199 5.69 -11.91 -2.21
CA THR A 199 6.00 -12.02 -0.78
C THR A 199 4.73 -12.37 0.00
N LYS A 200 4.79 -13.41 0.84
CA LYS A 200 3.63 -13.80 1.66
C LYS A 200 3.29 -12.67 2.64
N PHE A 201 2.00 -12.46 2.89
CA PHE A 201 1.42 -11.47 3.82
C PHE A 201 1.58 -9.98 3.45
N MET A 202 2.71 -9.56 2.88
CA MET A 202 2.95 -8.16 2.45
C MET A 202 3.09 -8.01 0.93
N GLY A 203 2.66 -9.01 0.18
CA GLY A 203 2.70 -9.02 -1.28
C GLY A 203 1.47 -8.37 -1.90
N GLY A 204 1.49 -8.20 -3.21
CA GLY A 204 0.43 -7.56 -3.98
C GLY A 204 0.94 -6.54 -4.97
N TYR A 205 0.04 -5.72 -5.50
CA TYR A 205 0.41 -4.57 -6.32
C TYR A 205 0.92 -3.43 -5.43
N PRO A 206 1.73 -2.49 -5.93
CA PRO A 206 2.17 -1.33 -5.16
C PRO A 206 1.05 -0.56 -4.46
N LEU A 207 -0.13 -0.46 -5.09
CA LEU A 207 -1.32 0.14 -4.49
C LEU A 207 -1.72 -0.55 -3.17
N VAL A 208 -1.69 -1.89 -3.15
CA VAL A 208 -2.02 -2.70 -1.98
C VAL A 208 -0.93 -2.56 -0.91
N ILE A 209 0.34 -2.64 -1.32
CA ILE A 209 1.49 -2.52 -0.40
C ILE A 209 1.51 -1.13 0.27
N SER A 210 1.02 -0.08 -0.40
CA SER A 210 0.94 1.26 0.19
C SER A 210 0.07 1.34 1.45
N LEU A 211 -0.81 0.36 1.69
CA LEU A 211 -1.65 0.27 2.90
C LEU A 211 -1.08 -0.64 4.00
N SER A 212 0.01 -1.38 3.74
CA SER A 212 0.55 -2.35 4.69
C SER A 212 1.55 -1.76 5.68
N GLY A 213 1.95 -0.49 5.49
CA GLY A 213 2.91 0.18 6.37
C GLY A 213 2.33 0.55 7.72
N SER A 214 3.17 1.03 8.63
CA SER A 214 2.77 1.51 9.95
C SER A 214 1.84 2.72 9.84
N GLU A 215 2.04 3.54 8.82
CA GLU A 215 1.29 4.76 8.57
C GLU A 215 0.32 4.60 7.41
N MET A 216 -0.63 5.53 7.29
CA MET A 216 -1.58 5.55 6.19
C MET A 216 -1.01 6.37 5.02
N PRO A 217 -1.20 5.92 3.76
CA PRO A 217 -0.70 6.66 2.63
C PRO A 217 -1.47 7.98 2.46
N ASP A 218 -0.82 8.91 1.79
CA ASP A 218 -1.49 10.12 1.30
C ASP A 218 -2.61 9.74 0.34
N ALA A 219 -3.80 10.31 0.57
CA ALA A 219 -4.98 9.95 -0.18
C ALA A 219 -4.87 10.32 -1.67
N ASP A 220 -4.26 11.47 -2.00
CA ASP A 220 -4.13 11.91 -3.39
C ASP A 220 -3.16 11.04 -4.17
N THR A 221 -2.05 10.65 -3.56
CA THR A 221 -1.07 9.73 -4.15
C THR A 221 -1.66 8.34 -4.34
N PHE A 222 -2.40 7.83 -3.35
CA PHE A 222 -3.11 6.56 -3.45
C PHE A 222 -4.15 6.57 -4.57
N ILE A 223 -5.00 7.58 -4.63
CA ILE A 223 -6.04 7.73 -5.67
C ILE A 223 -5.39 7.81 -7.05
N TRP A 224 -4.33 8.60 -7.19
CA TRP A 224 -3.58 8.67 -8.45
C TRP A 224 -3.04 7.30 -8.86
N MET A 225 -2.45 6.51 -7.95
CA MET A 225 -1.99 5.14 -8.27
C MET A 225 -3.14 4.23 -8.70
N ALA A 226 -4.31 4.35 -8.05
CA ALA A 226 -5.51 3.60 -8.40
C ALA A 226 -6.02 3.96 -9.80
N GLU A 227 -6.01 5.25 -10.16
CA GLU A 227 -6.38 5.72 -11.50
C GLU A 227 -5.39 5.26 -12.58
N GLN A 228 -4.08 5.23 -12.27
CA GLN A 228 -3.06 4.75 -13.21
C GLN A 228 -3.17 3.24 -13.49
N TYR A 229 -3.62 2.45 -12.50
CA TYR A 229 -3.83 1.01 -12.69
C TYR A 229 -5.06 0.48 -11.94
N PRO A 230 -6.28 0.70 -12.48
CA PRO A 230 -7.54 0.37 -11.80
C PRO A 230 -7.71 -1.12 -11.48
N LYS A 231 -7.06 -2.03 -12.22
CA LYS A 231 -7.13 -3.47 -11.92
C LYS A 231 -6.57 -3.82 -10.54
N ALA A 232 -5.62 -3.06 -10.01
CA ALA A 232 -5.09 -3.28 -8.67
C ALA A 232 -6.13 -2.99 -7.58
N VAL A 233 -7.13 -2.14 -7.83
CA VAL A 233 -8.20 -1.80 -6.89
C VAL A 233 -9.05 -3.04 -6.55
N HIS A 234 -9.23 -3.93 -7.53
CA HIS A 234 -9.98 -5.18 -7.37
C HIS A 234 -9.10 -6.36 -6.95
N HIS A 235 -7.85 -6.09 -6.53
CA HIS A 235 -6.99 -7.11 -5.97
C HIS A 235 -7.63 -7.71 -4.70
N ARG A 236 -7.46 -9.02 -4.55
CA ARG A 236 -7.81 -9.75 -3.34
C ARG A 236 -6.57 -10.33 -2.71
N THR A 237 -6.44 -10.15 -1.40
CA THR A 237 -5.43 -10.84 -0.60
C THR A 237 -5.69 -12.35 -0.62
N GLU A 238 -4.74 -13.14 -0.12
CA GLU A 238 -4.90 -14.60 -0.01
C GLU A 238 -6.13 -14.99 0.82
N HIS A 239 -6.52 -14.15 1.78
CA HIS A 239 -7.71 -14.33 2.61
C HIS A 239 -8.99 -13.81 1.96
N GLY A 240 -8.92 -13.25 0.75
CA GLY A 240 -10.06 -12.75 0.00
C GLY A 240 -10.51 -11.32 0.36
N TYR A 241 -9.73 -10.60 1.17
CA TYR A 241 -9.98 -9.19 1.48
C TYR A 241 -9.79 -8.35 0.23
N THR A 242 -10.73 -7.44 -0.02
CA THR A 242 -10.57 -6.41 -1.06
C THR A 242 -9.91 -5.17 -0.47
N LEU A 243 -9.44 -4.27 -1.30
CA LEU A 243 -8.85 -3.00 -0.86
C LEU A 243 -9.79 -2.18 0.04
N LEU A 244 -11.10 -2.19 -0.24
CA LEU A 244 -12.09 -1.51 0.59
C LEU A 244 -12.23 -2.15 1.98
N HIS A 245 -12.01 -3.47 2.13
CA HIS A 245 -11.98 -4.11 3.45
C HIS A 245 -10.77 -3.62 4.25
N GLU A 246 -9.59 -3.58 3.63
CA GLU A 246 -8.35 -3.13 4.28
C GLU A 246 -8.47 -1.68 4.77
N VAL A 247 -8.95 -0.77 3.91
CA VAL A 247 -9.10 0.65 4.26
C VAL A 247 -10.20 0.84 5.33
N CYS A 248 -11.32 0.12 5.26
CA CYS A 248 -12.32 0.15 6.33
C CYS A 248 -11.76 -0.40 7.65
N SER A 249 -10.97 -1.46 7.59
CA SER A 249 -10.31 -2.03 8.77
C SER A 249 -9.35 -1.02 9.40
N ALA A 250 -8.51 -0.35 8.60
CA ALA A 250 -7.61 0.70 9.07
C ALA A 250 -8.36 1.89 9.71
N LEU A 251 -9.51 2.29 9.13
CA LEU A 251 -10.35 3.36 9.70
C LEU A 251 -10.95 2.99 11.06
N ALA A 252 -11.28 1.70 11.25
CA ALA A 252 -11.80 1.15 12.49
C ALA A 252 -10.71 0.66 13.46
N GLU A 253 -9.44 0.68 13.06
CA GLU A 253 -8.35 0.16 13.87
C GLU A 253 -8.27 0.94 15.18
N ARG A 254 -8.21 0.21 16.29
CA ARG A 254 -8.03 0.82 17.59
C ARG A 254 -6.57 1.19 17.74
N ASP A 255 -6.31 2.27 18.47
CA ASP A 255 -4.98 2.44 19.04
C ASP A 255 -4.82 1.41 20.19
N GLU A 256 -4.61 0.14 19.83
CA GLU A 256 -4.42 -0.96 20.80
C GLU A 256 -3.19 -0.72 21.67
N ASN A 257 -2.21 0.03 21.16
CA ASN A 257 -1.00 0.38 21.88
C ASN A 257 -1.29 1.40 22.98
N LEU A 258 -2.18 2.39 22.79
CA LEU A 258 -2.62 3.25 23.90
C LEU A 258 -3.18 2.45 25.09
N GLU A 259 -3.89 1.36 24.85
CA GLU A 259 -4.38 0.49 25.93
C GLU A 259 -3.28 -0.36 26.56
N PHE A 260 -2.40 -0.92 25.76
CA PHE A 260 -1.24 -1.66 26.25
C PHE A 260 -0.34 -0.75 27.10
N SER A 261 0.02 0.43 26.61
CA SER A 261 0.80 1.44 27.32
C SER A 261 0.16 1.87 28.63
N ARG A 262 -1.16 2.16 28.63
CA ARG A 262 -1.91 2.47 29.85
C ARG A 262 -1.90 1.31 30.84
N ARG A 263 -2.03 0.07 30.36
CA ARG A 263 -2.07 -1.13 31.21
C ARG A 263 -0.74 -1.42 31.87
N PHE A 264 0.38 -1.10 31.21
CA PHE A 264 1.72 -1.34 31.74
C PHE A 264 2.40 -0.10 32.33
N GLY A 265 1.73 1.05 32.35
CA GLY A 265 2.28 2.30 32.89
C GLY A 265 3.54 2.76 32.14
N ILE A 266 3.69 2.36 30.88
CA ILE A 266 4.81 2.78 30.04
C ILE A 266 4.41 4.14 29.47
N GLU A 267 5.06 5.21 29.97
CA GLU A 267 5.05 6.54 29.33
C GLU A 267 5.73 6.40 27.97
N LEU A 268 4.94 6.03 26.97
CA LEU A 268 5.34 5.94 25.57
C LEU A 268 5.32 7.36 24.99
N ASP A 269 6.23 8.18 25.48
CA ASP A 269 6.30 9.60 25.11
C ASP A 269 6.87 9.80 23.68
N ASP A 270 7.36 8.75 23.01
CA ASP A 270 8.04 8.91 21.71
C ASP A 270 7.82 7.80 20.64
N PHE A 271 7.10 6.70 20.95
CA PHE A 271 6.77 5.65 19.95
C PHE A 271 5.26 5.55 19.67
N GLY A 272 4.57 6.69 19.68
CA GLY A 272 3.14 6.76 19.37
C GLY A 272 2.86 6.15 18.00
N PHE A 273 2.20 5.00 17.96
CA PHE A 273 1.70 4.45 16.72
C PHE A 273 0.61 5.39 16.18
N PRO A 274 0.71 5.86 14.93
CA PRO A 274 -0.20 6.86 14.42
C PRO A 274 -1.63 6.31 14.37
N ASN A 275 -2.57 7.07 14.92
CA ASN A 275 -3.99 6.79 14.77
C ASN A 275 -4.34 6.71 13.27
N ARG A 276 -4.85 5.56 12.83
CA ARG A 276 -5.18 5.29 11.42
C ARG A 276 -6.55 5.83 11.00
N CYS A 277 -7.38 6.25 11.95
CA CYS A 277 -8.65 6.91 11.67
C CYS A 277 -8.42 8.38 11.25
N THR A 278 -7.87 8.58 10.06
CA THR A 278 -7.50 9.90 9.53
C THR A 278 -8.41 10.36 8.39
N PRO A 279 -8.46 11.68 8.10
CA PRO A 279 -9.16 12.20 6.92
C PRO A 279 -8.67 11.62 5.59
N ASN A 280 -7.39 11.22 5.50
CA ASN A 280 -6.83 10.58 4.31
C ASN A 280 -7.46 9.21 4.05
N VAL A 281 -7.54 8.36 5.09
CA VAL A 281 -8.20 7.04 4.99
C VAL A 281 -9.68 7.19 4.63
N ALA A 282 -10.37 8.15 5.25
CA ALA A 282 -11.76 8.45 4.90
C ALA A 282 -11.91 8.90 3.44
N LYS A 283 -10.99 9.75 2.94
CA LYS A 283 -10.95 10.18 1.54
C LYS A 283 -10.72 9.01 0.57
N ILE A 284 -9.82 8.08 0.91
CA ILE A 284 -9.62 6.84 0.15
C ILE A 284 -10.92 6.00 0.14
N CYS A 285 -11.57 5.82 1.29
CA CYS A 285 -12.86 5.11 1.37
C CYS A 285 -13.91 5.75 0.46
N ARG A 286 -14.07 7.07 0.49
CA ARG A 286 -15.03 7.79 -0.37
C ARG A 286 -14.78 7.50 -1.85
N TYR A 287 -13.53 7.61 -2.29
CA TYR A 287 -13.15 7.31 -3.67
C TYR A 287 -13.47 5.85 -4.04
N LEU A 288 -13.12 4.88 -3.19
CA LEU A 288 -13.40 3.47 -3.48
C LEU A 288 -14.91 3.18 -3.51
N ILE A 289 -15.71 3.83 -2.67
CA ILE A 289 -17.17 3.65 -2.67
C ILE A 289 -17.81 4.28 -3.91
N SER A 290 -17.37 5.48 -4.33
CA SER A 290 -17.95 6.18 -5.47
C SER A 290 -17.53 5.58 -6.81
N GLU A 291 -16.23 5.35 -7.02
CA GLU A 291 -15.69 4.93 -8.31
C GLU A 291 -15.68 3.40 -8.49
N HIS A 292 -15.67 2.65 -7.38
CA HIS A 292 -15.57 1.18 -7.37
C HIS A 292 -16.67 0.54 -6.51
N SER A 293 -17.92 0.97 -6.76
CA SER A 293 -19.10 0.58 -5.97
C SER A 293 -19.37 -0.93 -5.88
N ASP A 294 -18.85 -1.74 -6.81
CA ASP A 294 -18.92 -3.20 -6.74
C ASP A 294 -18.21 -3.77 -5.51
N LEU A 295 -17.15 -3.09 -5.02
CA LEU A 295 -16.39 -3.49 -3.84
C LEU A 295 -17.25 -3.50 -2.57
N VAL A 296 -18.26 -2.64 -2.48
CA VAL A 296 -19.18 -2.53 -1.32
C VAL A 296 -19.91 -3.85 -1.07
N ARG A 297 -20.17 -4.62 -2.13
CA ARG A 297 -20.93 -5.88 -2.09
C ARG A 297 -20.05 -7.11 -1.97
N GLN A 298 -18.73 -6.96 -2.08
CA GLN A 298 -17.82 -8.09 -2.07
C GLN A 298 -17.70 -8.66 -0.66
N GLN A 299 -17.88 -9.97 -0.57
CA GLN A 299 -17.69 -10.70 0.68
C GLN A 299 -16.31 -11.36 0.72
N ILE A 300 -15.75 -11.45 1.93
CA ILE A 300 -14.58 -12.27 2.23
C ILE A 300 -14.98 -13.74 2.17
N CYS A 301 -14.21 -14.54 1.42
CA CYS A 301 -14.45 -15.97 1.26
C CYS A 301 -14.40 -16.68 2.63
N GLY A 302 -15.33 -17.60 2.89
CA GLY A 302 -15.39 -18.38 4.14
C GLY A 302 -15.99 -17.63 5.35
N HIS A 303 -15.94 -16.30 5.36
CA HIS A 303 -16.43 -15.50 6.50
C HIS A 303 -17.70 -14.68 6.21
N GLY A 304 -17.98 -14.36 4.95
CA GLY A 304 -19.17 -13.58 4.56
C GLY A 304 -19.11 -12.11 4.97
N TYR A 305 -17.96 -11.61 5.43
CA TYR A 305 -17.81 -10.22 5.83
C TYR A 305 -17.83 -9.29 4.62
N LEU A 306 -18.66 -8.25 4.70
CA LEU A 306 -18.60 -7.06 3.85
C LEU A 306 -17.71 -5.97 4.48
N PRO A 307 -17.27 -4.96 3.71
CA PRO A 307 -16.46 -3.85 4.26
C PRO A 307 -17.12 -3.12 5.42
N ILE A 308 -18.44 -2.93 5.38
CA ILE A 308 -19.21 -2.27 6.46
C ILE A 308 -19.08 -2.99 7.81
N HIS A 309 -18.87 -4.31 7.82
CA HIS A 309 -18.68 -5.07 9.07
C HIS A 309 -17.37 -4.72 9.75
N MET A 310 -16.37 -4.19 9.03
CA MET A 310 -15.12 -3.72 9.64
C MET A 310 -15.34 -2.45 10.47
N LEU A 311 -16.37 -1.66 10.15
CA LEU A 311 -16.68 -0.38 10.80
C LEU A 311 -17.69 -0.50 11.95
N ALA A 312 -18.52 -1.55 11.93
CA ALA A 312 -19.71 -1.69 12.78
C ALA A 312 -19.47 -1.45 14.28
N ASN A 313 -18.32 -1.86 14.82
CA ASN A 313 -18.00 -1.71 16.25
C ASN A 313 -17.41 -0.36 16.63
N ARG A 314 -17.16 0.53 15.67
CA ARG A 314 -16.43 1.80 15.88
C ARG A 314 -17.23 3.01 15.40
N CYS A 315 -18.56 2.88 15.43
CA CYS A 315 -19.50 3.94 15.05
C CYS A 315 -19.53 5.13 16.03
N ASN A 316 -18.63 5.20 17.00
CA ASN A 316 -18.45 6.35 17.89
C ASN A 316 -17.46 7.39 17.31
N ARG A 317 -16.79 7.07 16.20
CA ARG A 317 -15.84 7.97 15.53
C ARG A 317 -16.53 8.68 14.35
N PRO A 318 -16.47 10.02 14.22
CA PRO A 318 -17.14 10.75 13.14
C PRO A 318 -16.80 10.24 11.73
N LEU A 319 -15.52 9.98 11.45
CA LEU A 319 -15.09 9.49 10.13
C LEU A 319 -15.61 8.08 9.83
N VAL A 320 -15.72 7.22 10.85
CA VAL A 320 -16.30 5.88 10.70
C VAL A 320 -17.80 5.98 10.42
N GLN A 321 -18.52 6.83 11.17
CA GLN A 321 -19.95 7.07 10.95
C GLN A 321 -20.22 7.55 9.53
N GLU A 322 -19.42 8.50 9.04
CA GLU A 322 -19.53 9.04 7.69
C GLU A 322 -19.38 7.94 6.62
N VAL A 323 -18.28 7.18 6.68
CA VAL A 323 -18.02 6.10 5.72
C VAL A 323 -19.09 5.00 5.82
N LEU A 324 -19.56 4.69 7.02
CA LEU A 324 -20.63 3.71 7.22
C LEU A 324 -21.93 4.15 6.56
N ILE A 325 -22.32 5.42 6.71
CA ILE A 325 -23.50 6.00 6.04
C ILE A 325 -23.36 5.88 4.52
N LEU A 326 -22.19 6.18 3.96
CA LEU A 326 -21.94 6.02 2.53
C LEU A 326 -22.09 4.56 2.07
N LEU A 327 -21.60 3.60 2.84
CA LEU A 327 -21.77 2.17 2.54
C LEU A 327 -23.24 1.73 2.62
N LEU A 328 -23.99 2.20 3.61
CA LEU A 328 -25.43 1.93 3.73
C LEU A 328 -26.22 2.52 2.56
N LYS A 329 -25.89 3.74 2.11
CA LYS A 329 -26.50 4.35 0.92
C LYS A 329 -26.18 3.56 -0.35
N ALA A 330 -24.93 3.14 -0.52
CA ALA A 330 -24.49 2.39 -1.70
C ALA A 330 -25.05 0.96 -1.75
N TYR A 331 -25.30 0.33 -0.60
CA TYR A 331 -25.90 -1.01 -0.52
C TYR A 331 -26.81 -1.21 0.70
N PRO A 332 -28.06 -0.69 0.68
CA PRO A 332 -28.98 -0.77 1.82
C PRO A 332 -29.34 -2.19 2.23
N GLY A 333 -29.31 -3.13 1.29
CA GLY A 333 -29.57 -4.55 1.54
C GLY A 333 -28.51 -5.24 2.39
N CYS A 334 -27.35 -4.62 2.64
CA CYS A 334 -26.28 -5.21 3.45
C CYS A 334 -26.71 -5.54 4.88
N ILE A 335 -27.72 -4.86 5.42
CA ILE A 335 -28.24 -5.08 6.78
C ILE A 335 -28.70 -6.53 7.03
N ASN A 336 -29.13 -7.21 5.97
CA ASN A 336 -29.64 -8.58 6.01
C ASN A 336 -28.56 -9.64 5.79
N ILE A 337 -27.32 -9.23 5.49
CA ILE A 337 -26.21 -10.15 5.27
C ILE A 337 -25.66 -10.59 6.62
N LYS A 338 -25.69 -11.89 6.85
CA LYS A 338 -25.13 -12.51 8.04
C LYS A 338 -23.62 -12.64 7.88
N ALA A 339 -22.88 -11.92 8.72
CA ALA A 339 -21.46 -12.13 8.90
C ALA A 339 -21.17 -13.39 9.72
N GLY A 340 -19.95 -13.91 9.60
CA GLY A 340 -19.41 -14.91 10.52
C GLY A 340 -19.40 -14.43 11.99
N LYS A 341 -19.15 -15.37 12.92
CA LYS A 341 -19.30 -15.19 14.37
C LYS A 341 -18.50 -14.04 15.01
N PHE A 342 -17.49 -13.52 14.32
CA PHE A 342 -16.58 -12.52 14.87
C PHE A 342 -17.00 -11.06 14.61
N ARG A 343 -18.09 -10.84 13.87
CA ARG A 343 -18.64 -9.50 13.63
C ARG A 343 -20.11 -9.44 14.04
N PRO A 344 -20.58 -8.31 14.59
CA PRO A 344 -21.98 -8.18 14.96
C PRO A 344 -22.86 -8.25 13.71
N GLU A 345 -24.08 -8.75 13.88
CA GLU A 345 -25.13 -8.55 12.87
C GLU A 345 -25.39 -7.04 12.77
N LEU A 346 -25.32 -6.47 11.57
CA LEU A 346 -25.43 -5.02 11.37
C LEU A 346 -26.75 -4.45 11.93
N SER A 347 -27.84 -5.23 11.85
CA SER A 347 -29.16 -4.90 12.42
C SER A 347 -29.17 -4.75 13.95
N THR A 348 -28.15 -5.24 14.64
CA THR A 348 -28.04 -5.19 16.11
C THR A 348 -27.19 -4.01 16.59
N VAL A 349 -26.46 -3.35 15.69
CA VAL A 349 -25.58 -2.22 16.03
C VAL A 349 -26.45 -0.99 16.29
N PRO A 350 -26.41 -0.39 17.50
CA PRO A 350 -27.34 0.68 17.88
C PRO A 350 -27.30 1.92 16.97
N PHE A 351 -26.10 2.31 16.50
CA PHE A 351 -25.96 3.40 15.53
C PHE A 351 -26.67 3.07 14.22
N ILE A 352 -26.45 1.86 13.68
CA ILE A 352 -27.06 1.40 12.44
C ILE A 352 -28.58 1.33 12.57
N GLN A 353 -29.11 0.84 13.70
CA GLN A 353 -30.55 0.78 13.96
C GLN A 353 -31.25 2.14 13.87
N GLN A 354 -30.58 3.22 14.31
CA GLN A 354 -31.15 4.57 14.29
C GLN A 354 -30.99 5.25 12.93
N VAL A 355 -29.84 5.08 12.28
CA VAL A 355 -29.54 5.77 11.01
C VAL A 355 -30.17 5.07 9.81
N TYR A 356 -30.31 3.74 9.84
CA TYR A 356 -30.75 2.97 8.68
C TYR A 356 -32.15 3.35 8.16
N PRO A 357 -33.20 3.52 9.01
CA PRO A 357 -34.50 4.01 8.54
C PRO A 357 -34.43 5.39 7.90
N LEU A 358 -33.58 6.29 8.41
CA LEU A 358 -33.38 7.63 7.85
C LEU A 358 -32.73 7.56 6.48
N ILE A 359 -31.79 6.64 6.28
CA ILE A 359 -31.15 6.42 4.98
C ILE A 359 -32.15 5.88 3.95
N LEU A 360 -33.05 4.96 4.35
CA LEU A 360 -34.11 4.50 3.45
C LEU A 360 -35.05 5.65 3.06
N ASP A 361 -35.47 6.48 4.03
CA ASP A 361 -36.26 7.68 3.75
C ASP A 361 -35.55 8.66 2.81
N GLU A 362 -34.23 8.83 2.93
CA GLU A 362 -33.44 9.69 2.05
C GLU A 362 -33.35 9.13 0.63
N LEU A 363 -33.14 7.81 0.49
CA LEU A 363 -33.07 7.14 -0.80
C LEU A 363 -34.40 7.20 -1.55
N ASP A 364 -35.53 7.05 -0.85
CA ASP A 364 -36.86 7.23 -1.44
C ASP A 364 -37.07 8.66 -1.95
N VAL A 365 -36.59 9.66 -1.20
CA VAL A 365 -36.63 11.07 -1.63
C VAL A 365 -35.75 11.30 -2.84
N ASP A 366 -34.55 10.72 -2.88
CA ASP A 366 -33.63 10.84 -4.01
C ASP A 366 -34.15 10.14 -5.27
N GLU A 367 -34.83 9.00 -5.12
CA GLU A 367 -35.51 8.32 -6.21
C GLU A 367 -36.64 9.18 -6.79
N GLU A 368 -37.50 9.75 -5.93
CA GLU A 368 -38.56 10.67 -6.36
C GLU A 368 -37.97 11.91 -7.03
N PHE A 369 -36.88 12.47 -6.47
CA PHE A 369 -36.19 13.64 -7.01
C PHE A 369 -35.62 13.37 -8.41
N ALA A 370 -35.08 12.17 -8.66
CA ALA A 370 -34.54 11.78 -9.97
C ALA A 370 -35.64 11.48 -11.00
N MET A 371 -36.77 10.87 -10.58
CA MET A 371 -37.86 10.51 -11.50
C MET A 371 -38.66 11.72 -12.00
N LEU A 372 -38.92 12.70 -11.15
CA LEU A 372 -39.83 13.81 -11.48
C LEU A 372 -39.41 14.62 -12.72
N PRO A 373 -38.13 15.03 -12.89
CA PRO A 373 -37.67 15.69 -14.11
C PRO A 373 -37.83 14.80 -15.35
N GLN A 374 -37.49 13.52 -15.24
CA GLN A 374 -37.59 12.57 -16.36
C GLN A 374 -39.04 12.39 -16.82
N ILE A 375 -39.98 12.27 -15.89
CA ILE A 375 -41.41 12.16 -16.22
C ILE A 375 -41.89 13.46 -16.91
N ALA A 376 -41.45 14.62 -16.44
CA ALA A 376 -41.82 15.90 -17.05
C ALA A 376 -41.30 16.03 -18.50
N GLU A 377 -40.07 15.58 -18.74
CA GLU A 377 -39.48 15.50 -20.09
C GLU A 377 -40.25 14.54 -20.98
N ASN A 378 -40.56 13.34 -20.50
CA ASN A 378 -41.34 12.34 -21.23
C ASN A 378 -42.74 12.86 -21.62
N ILE A 379 -43.43 13.56 -20.71
CA ILE A 379 -44.75 14.14 -21.02
C ILE A 379 -44.62 15.24 -22.08
N THR A 380 -43.57 16.06 -22.00
CA THR A 380 -43.28 17.10 -23.00
C THR A 380 -43.00 16.48 -24.37
N GLU A 381 -42.22 15.40 -24.42
CA GLU A 381 -41.95 14.67 -25.66
C GLU A 381 -43.23 14.07 -26.25
N VAL A 382 -44.09 13.46 -25.42
CA VAL A 382 -45.39 12.93 -25.87
C VAL A 382 -46.28 14.03 -26.43
N ALA A 383 -46.34 15.19 -25.77
CA ALA A 383 -47.10 16.34 -26.24
C ALA A 383 -46.62 16.82 -27.62
N THR A 384 -45.31 17.01 -27.80
CA THR A 384 -44.72 17.44 -29.09
C THR A 384 -44.95 16.43 -30.21
N ARG A 385 -44.76 15.12 -29.96
CA ARG A 385 -45.01 14.07 -30.95
C ARG A 385 -46.49 13.96 -31.34
N THR A 386 -47.41 14.17 -30.39
CA THR A 386 -48.84 14.10 -30.67
C THR A 386 -49.33 15.31 -31.47
N THR A 387 -48.73 16.48 -31.24
CA THR A 387 -48.97 17.70 -32.03
C THR A 387 -48.64 17.52 -33.51
N LEU A 388 -47.62 16.71 -33.83
CA LEU A 388 -47.27 16.38 -35.23
C LEU A 388 -48.31 15.47 -35.92
N LEU A 389 -49.07 14.69 -35.16
CA LEU A 389 -50.01 13.69 -35.69
C LEU A 389 -51.47 14.18 -35.69
N ASN A 390 -51.88 15.06 -34.77
CA ASN A 390 -53.25 15.57 -34.64
C ASN A 390 -53.28 17.06 -34.23
N PRO A 391 -53.37 18.00 -35.19
CA PRO A 391 -52.86 19.36 -34.98
C PRO A 391 -53.74 20.35 -34.21
N VAL A 392 -55.02 20.09 -33.89
CA VAL A 392 -55.92 21.20 -33.48
C VAL A 392 -56.51 21.14 -32.08
N THR A 393 -56.82 19.97 -31.52
CA THR A 393 -57.52 19.92 -30.20
C THR A 393 -56.80 19.07 -29.15
N ILE A 394 -56.09 18.03 -29.56
CA ILE A 394 -55.36 17.15 -28.64
C ILE A 394 -54.00 17.75 -28.25
N SER A 395 -53.37 18.46 -29.19
CA SER A 395 -52.09 19.17 -29.01
C SER A 395 -52.13 20.18 -27.84
N SER A 396 -53.07 21.12 -27.87
CA SER A 396 -53.16 22.18 -26.84
C SER A 396 -53.46 21.65 -25.44
N LEU A 397 -54.23 20.57 -25.34
CA LEU A 397 -54.51 19.90 -24.07
C LEU A 397 -53.24 19.24 -23.51
N LEU A 398 -52.50 18.51 -24.34
CA LEU A 398 -51.26 17.84 -23.92
C LEU A 398 -50.16 18.82 -23.56
N ASP A 399 -50.04 19.94 -24.28
CA ASP A 399 -49.11 21.02 -23.93
C ASP A 399 -49.46 21.64 -22.57
N SER A 400 -50.75 21.85 -22.31
CA SER A 400 -51.23 22.36 -21.02
C SER A 400 -50.99 21.35 -19.88
N VAL A 401 -51.25 20.07 -20.11
CA VAL A 401 -50.99 19.00 -19.12
C VAL A 401 -49.49 18.87 -18.84
N SER A 402 -48.66 18.95 -19.88
CA SER A 402 -47.20 18.94 -19.74
C SER A 402 -46.71 20.10 -18.88
N GLU A 403 -47.18 21.33 -19.18
CA GLU A 403 -46.80 22.51 -18.42
C GLU A 403 -47.28 22.45 -16.97
N VAL A 404 -48.51 22.00 -16.73
CA VAL A 404 -49.04 21.80 -15.38
C VAL A 404 -48.21 20.77 -14.61
N PHE A 405 -47.87 19.64 -15.22
CA PHE A 405 -47.05 18.62 -14.57
C PHE A 405 -45.65 19.16 -14.27
N ARG A 406 -45.03 19.88 -15.20
CA ARG A 406 -43.70 20.48 -15.02
C ARG A 406 -43.69 21.48 -13.86
N LEU A 407 -44.70 22.35 -13.77
CA LEU A 407 -44.85 23.30 -12.67
C LEU A 407 -45.11 22.60 -11.34
N TRP A 408 -45.98 21.58 -11.33
CA TRP A 408 -46.23 20.77 -10.15
C TRP A 408 -44.98 20.02 -9.68
N ALA A 409 -44.25 19.37 -10.58
CA ALA A 409 -43.01 18.65 -10.28
C ALA A 409 -41.95 19.60 -9.70
N ARG A 410 -41.81 20.80 -10.26
CA ARG A 410 -40.91 21.84 -9.74
C ARG A 410 -41.30 22.30 -8.33
N SER A 411 -42.59 22.54 -8.09
CA SER A 411 -43.10 22.89 -6.75
C SER A 411 -42.92 21.73 -5.76
N ARG A 412 -43.21 20.49 -6.16
CA ARG A 412 -43.00 19.28 -5.36
C ARG A 412 -41.53 19.14 -4.92
N ILE A 413 -40.60 19.34 -5.85
CA ILE A 413 -39.16 19.32 -5.57
C ILE A 413 -38.80 20.43 -4.58
N SER A 414 -39.15 21.68 -4.89
CA SER A 414 -38.79 22.87 -4.10
C SER A 414 -39.40 22.87 -2.70
N ASP A 415 -40.70 22.59 -2.60
CA ASP A 415 -41.51 22.91 -1.44
C ASP A 415 -41.69 21.71 -0.50
N ALA A 416 -41.48 20.48 -1.00
CA ALA A 416 -41.66 19.26 -0.22
C ALA A 416 -40.38 18.40 -0.13
N LEU A 417 -39.77 18.05 -1.27
CA LEU A 417 -38.64 17.11 -1.28
C LEU A 417 -37.36 17.71 -0.71
N VAL A 418 -37.00 18.94 -1.09
CA VAL A 418 -35.81 19.63 -0.56
C VAL A 418 -35.90 19.82 0.96
N PRO A 419 -36.99 20.37 1.53
CA PRO A 419 -37.12 20.48 2.99
C PRO A 419 -37.13 19.12 3.70
N ARG A 420 -37.78 18.10 3.11
CA ARG A 420 -37.77 16.74 3.68
C ARG A 420 -36.35 16.16 3.71
N LYS A 421 -35.59 16.28 2.61
CA LYS A 421 -34.19 15.82 2.56
C LYS A 421 -33.32 16.54 3.59
N GLN A 422 -33.48 17.86 3.72
CA GLN A 422 -32.76 18.63 4.74
C GLN A 422 -33.10 18.13 6.15
N SER A 423 -34.38 17.92 6.46
CA SER A 423 -34.80 17.40 7.77
C SER A 423 -34.26 16.00 8.04
N ILE A 424 -34.18 15.12 7.04
CA ILE A 424 -33.56 13.79 7.18
C ILE A 424 -32.07 13.93 7.48
N ASN A 425 -31.35 14.78 6.73
CA ASN A 425 -29.92 15.03 6.94
C ASN A 425 -29.64 15.60 8.34
N ASP A 426 -30.48 16.52 8.82
CA ASP A 426 -30.36 17.09 10.16
C ASP A 426 -30.51 16.00 11.24
N ARG A 427 -31.48 15.09 11.06
CA ARG A 427 -31.69 13.94 11.97
C ARG A 427 -30.55 12.92 11.92
N ILE A 428 -29.98 12.67 10.75
CA ILE A 428 -28.79 11.84 10.61
C ILE A 428 -27.62 12.49 11.37
N ALA A 429 -27.40 13.80 11.19
CA ALA A 429 -26.35 14.54 11.89
C ALA A 429 -26.56 14.55 13.43
N ASP A 430 -27.80 14.69 13.90
CA ASP A 430 -28.14 14.56 15.32
C ASP A 430 -27.82 13.17 15.86
N THR A 431 -28.13 12.13 15.07
CA THR A 431 -27.81 10.73 15.42
C THR A 431 -26.29 10.52 15.48
N CYS A 432 -25.52 11.03 14.51
CA CYS A 432 -24.05 10.99 14.55
C CYS A 432 -23.51 11.58 15.85
N ARG A 433 -23.91 12.82 16.17
CA ARG A 433 -23.51 13.53 17.40
C ARG A 433 -23.88 12.78 18.67
N LEU A 434 -25.01 12.08 18.69
CA LEU A 434 -25.44 11.27 19.84
C LEU A 434 -24.51 10.09 20.12
N PHE A 435 -23.94 9.49 19.07
CA PHE A 435 -23.06 8.32 19.18
C PHE A 435 -21.58 8.68 19.25
N GLU A 436 -21.20 9.92 18.99
CA GLU A 436 -19.83 10.40 19.14
C GLU A 436 -19.35 10.25 20.59
N GLY A 437 -18.14 9.71 20.76
CA GLY A 437 -17.55 9.53 22.07
C GLY A 437 -16.21 8.82 22.04
N GLU A 438 -15.59 8.69 23.21
CA GLU A 438 -14.38 7.91 23.39
C GLU A 438 -14.62 6.44 23.03
N ASP A 439 -13.58 5.74 22.57
CA ASP A 439 -13.60 4.29 22.31
C ASP A 439 -13.80 3.52 23.63
N ARG A 440 -15.04 3.45 24.12
CA ARG A 440 -15.44 2.79 25.37
C ARG A 440 -16.01 1.39 25.15
N TYR A 441 -15.89 0.84 23.95
CA TYR A 441 -16.36 -0.52 23.72
C TYR A 441 -15.50 -1.50 24.51
N GLU A 442 -16.10 -2.04 25.58
CA GLU A 442 -15.69 -3.30 26.20
C GLU A 442 -15.90 -4.38 25.16
N ASP A 443 -14.90 -4.53 24.31
CA ASP A 443 -14.77 -5.65 23.42
C ASP A 443 -14.87 -6.91 24.28
N ARG A 444 -16.01 -7.64 24.19
CA ARG A 444 -16.16 -8.99 24.78
C ARG A 444 -15.24 -10.02 24.11
N TYR A 445 -14.09 -9.59 23.60
CA TYR A 445 -13.06 -10.46 23.05
C TYR A 445 -12.25 -11.16 24.16
N ASP A 446 -12.36 -10.70 25.41
CA ASP A 446 -11.74 -11.34 26.59
C ASP A 446 -12.35 -12.71 26.96
N GLU A 447 -13.46 -13.13 26.33
CA GLU A 447 -14.03 -14.48 26.52
C GLU A 447 -13.52 -15.54 25.54
N PHE A 448 -12.71 -15.17 24.53
CA PHE A 448 -12.24 -16.12 23.52
C PHE A 448 -11.00 -16.88 23.99
N ARG A 449 -11.05 -18.21 23.94
CA ARG A 449 -9.92 -19.07 24.29
C ARG A 449 -8.88 -19.11 23.16
N GLY A 450 -7.63 -18.77 23.50
CA GLY A 450 -6.34 -19.15 22.90
C GLY A 450 -6.22 -19.32 21.37
N ASP A 451 -6.90 -20.31 20.81
CA ASP A 451 -6.75 -20.69 19.40
C ASP A 451 -7.69 -19.88 18.48
N GLU A 452 -8.87 -19.47 18.97
CA GLU A 452 -9.79 -18.58 18.26
C GLU A 452 -9.24 -17.14 18.21
N TYR A 453 -8.60 -16.70 19.30
CA TYR A 453 -7.90 -15.41 19.36
C TYR A 453 -6.66 -15.39 18.47
N ARG A 454 -5.90 -16.49 18.39
CA ARG A 454 -4.77 -16.61 17.45
C ARG A 454 -5.21 -16.59 15.99
N ALA A 455 -6.32 -17.25 15.65
CA ALA A 455 -6.91 -17.17 14.31
C ALA A 455 -7.36 -15.73 13.97
N TYR A 456 -8.02 -15.03 14.91
CA TYR A 456 -8.38 -13.62 14.75
C TYR A 456 -7.16 -12.69 14.63
N ARG A 457 -6.14 -12.86 15.47
CA ARG A 457 -4.91 -12.04 15.45
C ARG A 457 -4.06 -12.30 14.21
N SER A 458 -4.04 -13.55 13.72
CA SER A 458 -3.44 -13.87 12.41
C SER A 458 -4.16 -13.20 11.24
N VAL A 459 -5.43 -12.85 11.41
CA VAL A 459 -6.22 -12.12 10.41
C VAL A 459 -6.11 -10.61 10.57
N ALA A 460 -5.89 -10.10 11.79
CA ALA A 460 -5.91 -8.67 12.11
C ALA A 460 -4.54 -7.97 12.24
N THR A 461 -3.45 -8.69 12.57
CA THR A 461 -2.23 -8.04 13.11
C THR A 461 -0.91 -8.41 12.42
N LEU A 462 -0.93 -8.92 11.18
CA LEU A 462 0.29 -9.43 10.52
C LEU A 462 1.25 -8.37 9.94
N ASN A 463 1.07 -7.07 10.19
CA ASN A 463 1.94 -6.04 9.61
C ASN A 463 3.20 -5.68 10.43
N ASN A 464 3.32 -6.05 11.72
CA ASN A 464 4.40 -5.51 12.56
C ASN A 464 5.44 -6.50 13.12
N ASP A 465 5.18 -7.82 13.16
CA ASP A 465 6.13 -8.77 13.75
C ASP A 465 6.75 -9.69 12.70
N LYS A 466 7.81 -9.19 12.04
CA LYS A 466 8.94 -10.02 11.55
C LYS A 466 10.09 -9.16 11.03
N ARG A 467 10.72 -8.43 11.94
CA ARG A 467 12.10 -7.96 11.76
C ARG A 467 13.02 -8.82 12.63
N GLY A 468 13.35 -10.01 12.10
CA GLY A 468 14.52 -10.76 12.56
C GLY A 468 14.28 -11.99 13.41
N GLU A 469 13.57 -13.01 12.91
CA GLU A 469 13.81 -14.39 13.40
C GLU A 469 13.83 -15.37 12.22
N ASN A 470 14.87 -16.21 12.22
CA ASN A 470 15.15 -17.25 11.24
C ASN A 470 14.00 -18.25 11.15
N GLU A 471 13.31 -18.31 10.01
CA GLU A 471 12.46 -19.44 9.69
C GLU A 471 13.31 -20.59 9.14
N SER A 472 13.65 -21.53 10.02
CA SER A 472 14.06 -22.88 9.64
C SER A 472 12.84 -23.60 9.05
N SER A 473 12.81 -23.73 7.73
CA SER A 473 11.93 -24.68 7.05
C SER A 473 12.56 -26.06 7.13
N GLU A 474 11.99 -26.92 7.97
CA GLU A 474 12.18 -28.37 7.87
C GLU A 474 11.49 -28.84 6.60
N SER A 475 12.29 -29.26 5.61
CA SER A 475 11.81 -30.01 4.47
C SER A 475 11.73 -31.48 4.86
N GLU A 476 10.51 -32.02 4.92
CA GLU A 476 10.26 -33.45 4.92
C GLU A 476 10.78 -34.04 3.61
N GLU A 477 11.80 -34.89 3.70
CA GLU A 477 12.27 -35.76 2.63
C GLU A 477 11.39 -37.01 2.58
N ASP A 478 10.57 -37.13 1.54
CA ASP A 478 9.89 -38.38 1.21
C ASP A 478 10.89 -39.37 0.60
N ASP A 479 11.29 -40.34 1.41
CA ASP A 479 11.98 -41.56 1.04
C ASP A 479 11.04 -42.48 0.24
N ALA A 480 11.27 -42.59 -1.07
CA ALA A 480 10.66 -43.62 -1.91
C ALA A 480 11.74 -44.57 -2.43
N SER A 481 12.03 -45.61 -1.64
CA SER A 481 12.86 -46.75 -2.02
C SER A 481 12.03 -48.03 -2.11
N SER A 482 12.27 -48.76 -3.20
CA SER A 482 12.09 -50.19 -3.40
C SER A 482 10.67 -50.75 -3.63
N HIS A 483 10.43 -51.19 -4.87
CA HIS A 483 9.99 -52.56 -5.10
C HIS A 483 10.39 -53.03 -6.50
N GLU A 484 11.44 -53.85 -6.53
CA GLU A 484 11.82 -54.70 -7.65
C GLU A 484 11.48 -56.14 -7.24
N SER A 485 10.57 -56.80 -7.95
CA SER A 485 10.49 -58.28 -8.02
C SER A 485 9.59 -58.73 -9.16
N VAL A 486 10.21 -58.97 -10.32
CA VAL A 486 10.18 -60.21 -11.12
C VAL A 486 8.92 -61.09 -11.01
N THR A 487 8.21 -61.33 -12.12
CA THR A 487 8.11 -62.65 -12.78
C THR A 487 7.28 -62.68 -14.08
N ARG A 488 7.92 -63.26 -15.11
CA ARG A 488 7.40 -64.16 -16.17
C ARG A 488 6.24 -63.75 -17.10
N GLY A 489 6.58 -63.75 -18.39
CA GLY A 489 5.71 -63.85 -19.56
C GLY A 489 6.53 -63.70 -20.81
#